data_AF-A0A7X9AGC6-F1
#
_entry.id   AF-A0A7X9AGC6-F1
#
_cell.length_a   1.000
_cell.length_b   1.000
_cell.length_c   1.000
_cell.angle_alpha   90.00
_cell.angle_beta   90.00
_cell.angle_gamma   90.00
#
_symmetry.space_group_name_H-M   'P 1'
#
loop_
_entity.id
_entity.type
_entity.pdbx_description
1 polymer ?
#
loop_
_entity_poly.entity_id
_entity_poly.type
_entity_poly.pdbx_seq_one_letter_code
_entity_poly.pdbx_strand_id
1 'polypeptide(L)'
;METRIGLTPEEMISIFNRMYLDVWDRTRERVNWECGRISEQISAGKEVDIGNWIVEVLEVVVTAARDGVILTLYENNEKIVEDLRQAGIRLPEEVPESTLLDEADEVSGPN
;
A
#
# COMPACT_ATOMS: atom_id res chain seq x y z
N MET A 1 20.39 -7.01 -24.44
CA MET A 1 19.28 -7.13 -23.48
C MET A 1 19.19 -5.79 -22.78
N GLU A 2 18.06 -5.09 -22.83
CA GLU A 2 17.88 -3.91 -21.98
C GLU A 2 17.87 -4.39 -20.54
N THR A 3 18.94 -4.10 -19.79
CA THR A 3 19.01 -4.40 -18.37
C THR A 3 17.98 -3.53 -17.68
N ARG A 4 16.87 -4.12 -17.23
CA ARG A 4 15.85 -3.43 -16.45
C ARG A 4 16.16 -3.64 -14.98
N ILE A 5 16.28 -2.54 -14.26
CA ILE A 5 16.54 -2.52 -12.83
C ILE A 5 15.19 -2.36 -12.12
N GLY A 6 14.89 -3.27 -11.17
CA GLY A 6 13.69 -3.20 -10.35
C GLY A 6 12.42 -3.74 -11.02
N LEU A 7 11.27 -3.44 -10.42
CA LEU A 7 9.96 -3.96 -10.82
C LEU A 7 9.45 -3.33 -12.12
N THR A 8 8.69 -4.12 -12.84
CA THR A 8 7.89 -3.71 -14.01
C THR A 8 6.56 -3.08 -13.57
N PRO A 9 5.95 -2.21 -14.40
CA PRO A 9 4.60 -1.71 -14.20
C PRO A 9 3.58 -2.83 -13.96
N GLU A 10 3.72 -3.95 -14.66
CA GLU A 10 2.84 -5.11 -14.52
C GLU A 10 2.98 -5.75 -13.13
N GLU A 11 4.19 -5.86 -12.59
CA GLU A 11 4.44 -6.32 -11.22
C GLU A 11 3.86 -5.34 -10.18
N MET A 12 4.06 -4.03 -10.38
CA MET A 12 3.48 -3.01 -9.49
C MET A 12 1.93 -3.03 -9.50
N ILE A 13 1.33 -3.22 -10.67
CA ILE A 13 -0.13 -3.37 -10.81
C ILE A 13 -0.60 -4.65 -10.11
N SER A 14 0.14 -5.75 -10.25
CA SER A 14 -0.16 -7.02 -9.57
C SER A 14 -0.15 -6.84 -8.04
N ILE A 15 0.84 -6.12 -7.51
CA ILE A 15 0.93 -5.78 -6.08
C ILE A 15 -0.29 -4.98 -5.64
N PHE A 16 -0.64 -3.90 -6.36
CA PHE A 16 -1.82 -3.11 -6.06
C PHE A 16 -3.10 -3.94 -6.08
N ASN A 17 -3.30 -4.77 -7.11
CA ASN A 17 -4.50 -5.60 -7.23
C ASN A 17 -4.62 -6.61 -6.08
N ARG A 18 -3.49 -7.19 -5.65
CA ARG A 18 -3.46 -8.07 -4.47
C ARG A 18 -3.90 -7.33 -3.21
N MET A 19 -3.36 -6.13 -2.97
CA MET A 19 -3.74 -5.31 -1.82
C MET A 19 -5.21 -4.86 -1.88
N TYR A 20 -5.70 -4.52 -3.07
CA TYR A 20 -7.10 -4.17 -3.28
C TYR A 20 -8.03 -5.32 -2.92
N LEU A 21 -7.75 -6.54 -3.40
CA LEU A 21 -8.56 -7.72 -3.09
C LEU A 21 -8.55 -8.04 -1.59
N ASP A 22 -7.40 -7.96 -0.94
CA ASP A 22 -7.27 -8.19 0.51
C ASP A 22 -8.11 -7.20 1.33
N VAL A 23 -8.06 -5.91 1.00
CA VAL A 23 -8.85 -4.89 1.70
C VAL A 23 -10.34 -5.03 1.35
N TRP A 24 -10.65 -5.32 0.09
CA TRP A 24 -12.02 -5.53 -0.38
C TRP A 24 -12.68 -6.70 0.35
N ASP A 25 -12.01 -7.85 0.48
CA ASP A 25 -12.59 -9.02 1.14
C ASP A 25 -12.93 -8.75 2.62
N ARG A 26 -12.15 -7.91 3.29
CA ARG A 26 -12.42 -7.49 4.67
C ARG A 26 -13.56 -6.48 4.79
N THR A 27 -13.83 -5.71 3.74
CA THR A 27 -14.73 -4.55 3.78
C THR A 27 -16.07 -4.79 3.06
N ARG A 28 -16.11 -5.75 2.12
CA ARG A 28 -17.25 -5.96 1.21
C ARG A 28 -18.56 -6.24 1.95
N GLU A 29 -18.52 -6.96 3.06
CA GLU A 29 -19.73 -7.36 3.78
C GLU A 29 -20.43 -6.13 4.36
N ARG A 30 -19.66 -5.19 4.92
CA ARG A 30 -20.14 -3.92 5.46
C ARG A 30 -20.73 -3.04 4.35
N VAL A 31 -20.00 -2.90 3.25
CA VAL A 31 -20.43 -2.13 2.06
C VAL A 31 -21.73 -2.69 1.47
N ASN A 32 -21.84 -4.02 1.37
CA ASN A 32 -23.04 -4.68 0.86
C ASN A 32 -24.23 -4.54 1.80
N TRP A 33 -24.01 -4.64 3.11
CA TRP A 33 -25.04 -4.43 4.11
C TRP A 33 -25.62 -3.02 4.04
N GLU A 34 -24.75 -2.01 3.99
CA GLU A 34 -25.12 -0.60 3.85
C GLU A 34 -25.88 -0.34 2.54
N CYS A 35 -25.43 -0.93 1.43
CA CYS A 35 -26.12 -0.86 0.14
C CYS A 35 -27.55 -1.45 0.19
N GLY A 36 -27.72 -2.59 0.88
CA GLY A 36 -29.04 -3.20 1.10
C GLY A 36 -29.97 -2.29 1.89
N ARG A 37 -29.46 -1.72 3.00
CA ARG A 37 -30.20 -0.76 3.84
C ARG A 37 -30.61 0.49 3.07
N ILE A 38 -29.72 1.04 2.24
CA ILE A 38 -30.00 2.17 1.34
C ILE A 38 -31.13 1.81 0.37
N SER A 39 -31.05 0.63 -0.26
CA SER A 39 -32.04 0.16 -1.23
C SER A 39 -33.45 0.01 -0.63
N GLU A 40 -33.55 -0.47 0.61
CA GLU A 40 -34.82 -0.55 1.33
C GLU A 40 -35.42 0.83 1.62
N GLN A 41 -34.59 1.79 2.02
CA GLN A 41 -35.04 3.16 2.29
C GLN A 41 -35.52 3.87 1.03
N ILE A 42 -34.82 3.71 -0.09
CA ILE A 42 -35.24 4.22 -1.41
C ILE A 42 -36.60 3.61 -1.79
N SER A 43 -36.75 2.29 -1.63
CA SER A 43 -37.99 1.58 -1.95
C SER A 43 -39.18 2.05 -1.10
N ALA A 44 -38.92 2.51 0.12
CA ALA A 44 -39.90 3.10 1.02
C ALA A 44 -40.19 4.59 0.73
N GLY A 45 -39.59 5.18 -0.31
CA GLY A 45 -39.77 6.59 -0.68
C GLY A 45 -39.12 7.58 0.29
N LYS A 46 -38.13 7.13 1.07
CA LYS A 46 -37.39 8.00 2.00
C LYS A 46 -36.25 8.70 1.28
N GLU A 47 -35.92 9.90 1.72
CA GLU A 47 -34.66 10.54 1.39
C GLU A 47 -33.51 9.77 2.06
N VAL A 48 -32.45 9.48 1.31
CA VAL A 48 -31.34 8.63 1.77
C VAL A 48 -30.01 9.37 1.62
N ASP A 49 -29.25 9.39 2.71
CA ASP A 49 -27.85 9.82 2.71
C ASP A 49 -26.94 8.61 2.42
N ILE A 50 -26.13 8.74 1.38
CA ILE A 50 -25.18 7.71 0.93
C ILE A 50 -23.72 8.04 1.29
N GLY A 51 -23.48 9.13 2.02
CA GLY A 51 -22.13 9.63 2.32
C GLY A 51 -21.26 8.57 3.02
N ASN A 52 -21.81 7.89 4.03
CA ASN A 52 -21.10 6.82 4.73
C ASN A 52 -20.73 5.67 3.79
N TRP A 53 -21.65 5.24 2.93
CA TRP A 53 -21.40 4.18 1.96
C TRP A 53 -20.29 4.56 0.97
N ILE A 54 -20.28 5.81 0.49
CA ILE A 54 -19.20 6.32 -0.38
C ILE A 54 -17.86 6.31 0.35
N VAL A 55 -17.82 6.79 1.60
CA VAL A 55 -16.59 6.82 2.40
C VAL A 55 -16.03 5.42 2.60
N GLU A 56 -16.88 4.43 2.89
CA GLU A 56 -16.43 3.04 3.05
C GLU A 56 -15.85 2.46 1.75
N VAL A 57 -16.44 2.77 0.59
CA VAL A 57 -15.90 2.33 -0.71
C VAL A 57 -14.55 3.02 -1.00
N LEU A 58 -14.43 4.31 -0.70
CA LEU A 58 -13.18 5.05 -0.88
C LEU A 58 -12.07 4.57 0.06
N GLU A 59 -12.42 4.20 1.29
CA GLU A 59 -11.49 3.64 2.26
C GLU A 59 -10.78 2.38 1.71
N VAL A 60 -11.51 1.54 0.96
CA VAL A 60 -10.92 0.37 0.29
C VAL A 60 -9.81 0.77 -0.68
N VAL A 61 -10.12 1.71 -1.58
CA VAL A 61 -9.19 2.15 -2.62
C VAL A 61 -7.96 2.82 -2.02
N VAL A 62 -8.16 3.72 -1.06
CA VAL A 62 -7.06 4.47 -0.43
C VAL A 62 -6.16 3.55 0.38
N THR A 63 -6.74 2.61 1.15
CA THR A 63 -5.96 1.65 1.94
C THR A 63 -5.16 0.72 1.03
N ALA A 64 -5.78 0.19 -0.03
CA ALA A 64 -5.11 -0.65 -1.01
C ALA A 64 -3.96 0.08 -1.73
N ALA A 65 -4.18 1.35 -2.08
CA ALA A 65 -3.15 2.18 -2.71
C ALA A 65 -1.97 2.43 -1.76
N ARG A 66 -2.25 2.78 -0.49
CA ARG A 66 -1.22 2.97 0.53
C ARG A 66 -0.38 1.70 0.71
N ASP A 67 -1.05 0.57 0.94
CA ASP A 67 -0.37 -0.70 1.22
C ASP A 67 0.38 -1.20 -0.03
N GLY A 68 -0.21 -1.02 -1.21
CA GLY A 68 0.42 -1.36 -2.49
C GLY A 68 1.68 -0.54 -2.77
N VAL A 69 1.67 0.77 -2.48
CA VAL A 69 2.85 1.63 -2.63
C VAL A 69 3.97 1.19 -1.69
N ILE A 70 3.65 0.95 -0.40
CA ILE A 70 4.65 0.52 0.58
C ILE A 70 5.29 -0.79 0.14
N LEU A 71 4.47 -1.79 -0.21
CA LEU A 71 4.97 -3.10 -0.60
C LEU A 71 5.77 -3.04 -1.90
N THR A 72 5.33 -2.22 -2.86
CA THR A 72 6.07 -1.98 -4.10
C THR A 72 7.45 -1.40 -3.82
N LEU A 73 7.59 -0.45 -2.89
CA LEU A 73 8.89 0.13 -2.55
C LEU A 73 9.84 -0.92 -1.98
N TYR A 74 9.35 -1.78 -1.07
CA TYR A 74 10.15 -2.87 -0.49
C TYR A 74 10.58 -3.88 -1.55
N GLU A 75 9.62 -4.47 -2.29
CA GLU A 75 9.91 -5.48 -3.31
C GLU A 75 10.80 -4.91 -4.43
N ASN A 76 10.62 -3.63 -4.80
CA ASN A 76 11.46 -2.95 -5.78
C ASN A 76 12.88 -2.77 -5.28
N ASN A 77 13.09 -2.35 -4.03
CA ASN A 77 14.44 -2.19 -3.48
C ASN A 77 15.19 -3.52 -3.43
N GLU A 78 14.54 -4.61 -3.00
CA GLU A 78 15.13 -5.95 -3.00
C GLU A 78 15.54 -6.39 -4.40
N LYS A 79 14.66 -6.19 -5.39
CA LYS A 79 14.93 -6.53 -6.79
C LYS A 79 16.07 -5.71 -7.38
N ILE A 80 16.12 -4.41 -7.10
CA ILE A 80 17.23 -3.53 -7.51
C ILE A 80 18.55 -4.06 -6.93
N VAL A 81 18.57 -4.41 -5.65
CA VAL A 81 19.76 -4.96 -4.98
C VAL A 81 20.21 -6.26 -5.66
N GLU A 82 19.28 -7.16 -5.98
CA GLU A 82 19.59 -8.40 -6.68
C GLU A 82 20.13 -8.14 -8.10
N ASP A 83 19.48 -7.29 -8.88
CA ASP A 83 19.88 -6.95 -10.25
C ASP A 83 21.29 -6.33 -10.27
N LEU A 84 21.61 -5.45 -9.31
CA LEU A 84 22.93 -4.84 -9.18
C LEU A 84 24.00 -5.87 -8.79
N ARG A 85 23.71 -6.80 -7.88
CA ARG A 85 24.61 -7.90 -7.53
C ARG A 85 24.88 -8.82 -8.73
N GLN A 86 23.84 -9.15 -9.52
CA GLN A 86 23.97 -9.94 -10.74
C GLN A 86 24.80 -9.22 -11.81
N ALA A 87 24.72 -7.89 -11.88
CA ALA A 87 25.57 -7.06 -12.75
C ALA A 87 27.03 -6.94 -12.26
N GLY A 88 27.39 -7.54 -11.12
CA GLY A 88 28.73 -7.51 -10.55
C GLY A 88 29.05 -6.24 -9.76
N ILE A 89 28.05 -5.42 -9.45
CA ILE A 89 28.21 -4.20 -8.65
C ILE A 89 28.24 -4.60 -7.17
N ARG A 90 29.31 -4.19 -6.46
CA ARG A 90 29.40 -4.34 -5.01
C ARG A 90 28.64 -3.21 -4.34
N LEU A 91 27.57 -3.56 -3.63
CA LEU A 91 26.83 -2.63 -2.79
C LEU A 91 27.54 -2.46 -1.44
N PRO A 92 27.47 -1.28 -0.81
CA PRO A 92 27.92 -1.09 0.58
C PRO A 92 27.22 -2.11 1.50
N GLU A 93 27.93 -2.65 2.48
CA GLU A 93 27.29 -3.50 3.50
C GLU A 93 26.23 -2.69 4.25
N GLU A 94 25.08 -3.32 4.50
CA GLU A 94 24.00 -2.73 5.29
C GLU A 94 24.57 -2.32 6.65
N VAL A 95 24.56 -1.01 6.92
CA VAL A 95 24.93 -0.52 8.24
C VAL A 95 23.83 -1.01 9.21
N PRO A 96 24.17 -1.72 10.29
CA PRO A 96 23.17 -2.27 11.19
C PRO A 96 22.22 -1.18 11.68
N GLU A 97 20.89 -1.43 11.69
CA GLU A 97 19.87 -0.46 12.15
C GLU A 97 20.19 0.16 13.52
N SER A 98 20.95 -0.56 14.38
CA SER A 98 21.41 -0.06 15.68
C SER A 98 22.24 1.22 15.58
N THR A 99 22.94 1.47 14.47
CA THR A 99 23.76 2.68 14.28
C THR A 99 22.95 3.91 13.84
N LEU A 100 21.77 3.72 13.26
CA LEU A 100 20.92 4.83 12.80
C LEU A 100 20.13 5.49 13.94
N LEU A 101 19.88 4.73 15.02
CA LEU A 101 19.19 5.24 16.21
C LEU A 101 20.15 6.01 17.15
N ASP A 102 21.43 5.64 17.18
CA ASP A 102 22.44 6.32 18.01
C ASP A 102 22.75 7.75 17.50
N GLU A 103 22.69 8.00 16.19
CA GLU A 103 22.92 9.35 15.63
C GLU A 103 21.76 10.33 15.88
N ALA A 104 20.54 9.84 16.14
CA ALA A 104 19.39 10.69 16.44
C ALA A 104 19.44 11.27 17.88
N ASP A 105 20.09 10.57 18.81
CA ASP A 105 20.22 11.02 20.20
C ASP A 105 21.38 12.00 20.42
N GLU A 106 22.40 12.02 19.55
CA GLU A 106 23.53 12.98 19.68
C GLU A 106 23.18 14.43 19.29
N VAL A 107 22.12 14.64 18.50
CA VAL A 107 21.70 15.99 18.06
C VAL A 107 20.84 16.72 19.12
N SER A 108 20.47 16.03 20.21
CA SER A 108 19.60 16.55 21.27
C SER A 108 20.35 16.99 22.53
N GLY A 109 21.58 17.47 22.40
CA GLY A 109 22.34 18.09 23.49
C GLY A 109 21.91 19.54 23.74
N PRO A 110 21.73 19.99 25.00
CA PRO A 110 21.19 21.31 25.31
C PRO A 110 22.19 22.43 24.95
N ASN A 111 21.76 23.39 24.13
CA ASN A 111 22.38 24.72 24.03
C ASN A 111 22.06 25.55 25.29
#